data_AF-A0A2R3Z442-F1
#
_entry.id   AF-A0A2R3Z442-F1
#
_cell.length_a   1.000
_cell.length_b   1.000
_cell.length_c   1.000
_cell.angle_alpha   90.00
_cell.angle_beta   90.00
_cell.angle_gamma   90.00
#
_symmetry.space_group_name_H-M   'P 1'
#
loop_
_entity.id
_entity.type
_entity.pdbx_description
1 polymer ?
#
loop_
_entity_poly.entity_id
_entity_poly.type
_entity_poly.pdbx_seq_one_letter_code
_entity_poly.pdbx_strand_id
1 'polypeptide(L)'
;MKKIYLLPLILFMGACSTDEQGGEGELKTLDYTVEIQGCENFTSNFGTSGTLEVTNDDTNIYVTVLANSPKTISQIRLGVFTDGGLAGLTGTAINNMAKYDYDPSVALKTYTYPIYHTDGNGNFIENYPDGKINILARATIDGSAIWVTGTQFGTGGGQGYYYVYNIQECQLEDTSTCESAYAYYANYSIPLNDVYTTPKNWGWYEELDFGSATSYTMDVYVGAGQNDITKGTKVGTVTLTLSDSKIVEASFNLISGYSMGSYEIFSADQLPITRPGPGQYTNSGDVDADGKISVILHATICW
;
A
#
# COMPACT_ATOMS: atom_id res chain seq x y z
N MET A 1 -11.99 -7.20 -10.66
CA MET A 1 -12.72 -6.88 -9.43
C MET A 1 -12.23 -7.78 -8.31
N LYS A 2 -11.25 -7.34 -7.52
CA LYS A 2 -10.79 -8.10 -6.34
C LYS A 2 -11.67 -7.70 -5.16
N LYS A 3 -12.43 -8.64 -4.61
CA LYS A 3 -13.22 -8.44 -3.40
C LYS A 3 -12.32 -8.68 -2.20
N ILE A 4 -12.11 -7.66 -1.39
CA ILE A 4 -11.43 -7.77 -0.11
C ILE A 4 -12.49 -8.15 0.92
N TYR A 5 -12.35 -9.33 1.51
CA TYR A 5 -13.18 -9.79 2.63
C TYR A 5 -12.33 -9.72 3.89
N LEU A 6 -12.66 -8.80 4.80
CA LEU A 6 -12.04 -8.75 6.12
C LEU A 6 -12.75 -9.76 7.03
N LEU A 7 -12.02 -10.77 7.49
CA LEU A 7 -12.49 -11.70 8.52
C LEU A 7 -12.24 -11.06 9.89
N PRO A 8 -13.25 -10.85 10.75
CA PRO A 8 -13.00 -10.42 12.12
C PRO A 8 -12.39 -11.61 12.89
N LEU A 9 -11.15 -11.44 13.35
CA LEU A 9 -10.48 -12.36 14.25
C LEU A 9 -11.10 -12.23 15.65
N ILE A 10 -12.04 -13.12 15.97
CA ILE A 10 -12.62 -13.22 17.31
C ILE A 10 -11.71 -14.11 18.16
N LEU A 11 -10.99 -13.51 19.11
CA LEU A 11 -10.34 -14.22 20.20
C LEU A 11 -11.42 -14.73 21.17
N PHE A 12 -11.71 -16.04 21.10
CA PHE A 12 -12.51 -16.74 22.12
C PHE A 12 -11.59 -17.30 23.20
N MET A 13 -11.71 -16.78 24.43
CA MET A 13 -11.43 -17.55 25.64
C MET A 13 -12.75 -17.84 26.36
N GLY A 14 -13.00 -19.10 26.70
CA GLY A 14 -14.03 -19.51 27.67
C GLY A 14 -15.04 -20.52 27.13
N ALA A 15 -14.93 -21.76 27.60
CA ALA A 15 -15.97 -22.78 27.46
C ALA A 15 -17.05 -22.61 28.54
N CYS A 16 -18.31 -22.45 28.15
CA CYS A 16 -19.46 -23.22 28.67
C CYS A 16 -20.75 -22.88 27.91
N SER A 17 -21.41 -23.96 27.47
CA SER A 17 -22.81 -24.13 27.05
C SER A 17 -23.83 -23.05 27.44
N THR A 18 -24.54 -22.51 26.44
CA THR A 18 -26.00 -22.61 26.24
C THR A 18 -26.36 -22.20 24.80
N ASP A 19 -27.43 -22.78 24.25
CA ASP A 19 -27.95 -22.53 22.90
C ASP A 19 -28.19 -21.04 22.61
N GLU A 20 -27.46 -20.45 21.66
CA GLU A 20 -27.75 -19.12 21.13
C GLU A 20 -28.32 -19.24 19.71
N GLN A 21 -29.51 -18.66 19.55
CA GLN A 21 -30.20 -18.48 18.29
C GLN A 21 -29.30 -17.74 17.30
N GLY A 22 -29.16 -18.31 16.10
CA GLY A 22 -28.50 -17.65 14.98
C GLY A 22 -29.21 -16.35 14.63
N GLY A 23 -28.72 -15.24 15.17
CA GLY A 23 -29.00 -13.92 14.64
C GLY A 23 -28.31 -13.81 13.28
N GLU A 24 -29.09 -13.57 12.23
CA GLU A 24 -28.57 -13.13 10.94
C GLU A 24 -27.72 -11.88 11.19
N GLY A 25 -26.40 -12.03 11.06
CA GLY A 25 -25.47 -10.93 11.24
C GLY A 25 -25.77 -9.84 10.22
N GLU A 26 -26.36 -8.74 10.69
CA GLU A 26 -26.57 -7.55 9.88
C GLU A 26 -25.21 -7.03 9.41
N LEU A 27 -25.02 -7.00 8.09
CA LEU A 27 -23.83 -6.44 7.44
C LEU A 27 -23.76 -4.95 7.78
N LYS A 28 -23.00 -4.61 8.82
CA LYS A 28 -22.68 -3.22 9.13
C LYS A 28 -21.70 -2.70 8.09
N THR A 29 -22.16 -1.77 7.26
CA THR A 29 -21.30 -0.99 6.37
C THR A 29 -20.32 -0.20 7.24
N LEU A 30 -19.03 -0.42 7.05
CA LEU A 30 -17.99 0.27 7.80
C LEU A 30 -17.80 1.67 7.18
N ASP A 31 -18.18 2.69 7.93
CA ASP A 31 -17.93 4.10 7.59
C ASP A 31 -16.45 4.41 7.89
N TYR A 32 -15.60 4.49 6.86
CA TYR A 32 -14.18 4.79 6.98
C TYR A 32 -13.83 6.06 6.21
N THR A 33 -13.13 6.99 6.85
CA THR A 33 -12.46 8.09 6.17
C THR A 33 -11.19 7.54 5.54
N VAL A 34 -11.06 7.69 4.22
CA VAL A 34 -9.86 7.25 3.50
C VAL A 34 -8.73 8.22 3.82
N GLU A 35 -7.76 7.78 4.63
CA GLU A 35 -6.48 8.48 4.79
C GLU A 35 -5.52 7.96 3.72
N ILE A 36 -5.08 8.87 2.84
CA ILE A 36 -4.10 8.56 1.79
C ILE A 36 -2.79 9.22 2.19
N GLN A 37 -1.78 8.41 2.45
CA GLN A 37 -0.46 8.92 2.79
C GLN A 37 0.10 9.79 1.64
N GLY A 38 0.73 10.92 2.00
CA GLY A 38 1.32 11.83 1.03
C GLY A 38 0.36 12.82 0.37
N CYS A 39 -0.95 12.73 0.64
CA CYS A 39 -1.96 13.64 0.10
C CYS A 39 -2.74 14.35 1.21
N GLU A 40 -2.87 15.67 1.10
CA GLU A 40 -3.66 16.45 2.06
C GLU A 40 -5.16 16.28 1.76
N ASN A 41 -5.96 16.03 2.80
CA ASN A 41 -7.41 16.08 2.66
C ASN A 41 -7.85 17.53 2.49
N PHE A 42 -8.40 17.86 1.32
CA PHE A 42 -9.05 19.14 1.16
C PHE A 42 -10.44 19.11 1.78
N THR A 43 -10.82 20.16 2.51
CA THR A 43 -12.09 20.23 3.23
C THR A 43 -12.93 21.45 2.83
N SER A 44 -14.20 21.22 2.51
CA SER A 44 -15.27 22.25 2.44
C SER A 44 -16.45 21.83 3.32
N ASN A 45 -17.49 22.64 3.43
CA ASN A 45 -18.60 22.41 4.37
C ASN A 45 -19.98 22.61 3.74
N PHE A 46 -20.97 21.91 4.31
CA PHE A 46 -22.40 22.13 4.11
C PHE A 46 -22.94 23.04 5.23
N GLY A 47 -22.28 24.19 5.44
CA GLY A 47 -22.53 25.06 6.59
C GLY A 47 -22.23 24.35 7.91
N THR A 48 -23.15 24.43 8.88
CA THR A 48 -23.01 23.74 10.18
C THR A 48 -23.57 22.32 10.17
N SER A 49 -24.00 21.81 9.02
CA SER A 49 -24.64 20.50 8.91
C SER A 49 -23.70 19.36 8.54
N GLY A 50 -22.56 19.66 7.95
CA GLY A 50 -21.61 18.62 7.56
C GLY A 50 -20.43 19.16 6.79
N THR A 51 -19.62 18.24 6.30
CA THR A 51 -18.32 18.46 5.68
C THR A 51 -18.24 17.69 4.35
N LEU A 52 -17.56 18.27 3.37
CA LEU A 52 -17.11 17.61 2.15
C LEU A 52 -15.58 17.51 2.22
N GLU A 53 -15.06 16.30 2.19
CA GLU A 53 -13.63 16.04 2.12
C GLU A 53 -13.27 15.46 0.75
N VAL A 54 -12.16 15.91 0.19
CA VAL A 54 -11.68 15.47 -1.12
C VAL A 54 -10.21 15.13 -1.00
N THR A 55 -9.85 13.96 -1.49
CA THR A 55 -8.45 13.50 -1.61
C THR A 55 -8.32 12.64 -2.87
N ASN A 56 -7.11 12.28 -3.26
CA ASN A 56 -6.86 11.34 -4.36
C ASN A 56 -5.68 10.43 -4.04
N ASP A 57 -5.57 9.32 -4.75
CA ASP A 57 -4.32 8.57 -4.93
C ASP A 57 -3.87 8.71 -6.40
N ASP A 58 -3.00 7.83 -6.88
CA ASP A 58 -2.52 7.78 -8.26
C ASP A 58 -3.57 7.28 -9.27
N THR A 59 -4.68 6.69 -8.80
CA THR A 59 -5.69 6.06 -9.66
C THR A 59 -7.08 6.66 -9.53
N ASN A 60 -7.41 7.23 -8.38
CA ASN A 60 -8.77 7.62 -8.01
C ASN A 60 -8.81 8.89 -7.19
N ILE A 61 -9.91 9.63 -7.36
CA ILE A 61 -10.32 10.74 -6.52
C ILE A 61 -11.41 10.23 -5.58
N TYR A 62 -11.30 10.58 -4.31
CA TYR A 62 -12.22 10.20 -3.25
C TYR A 62 -12.94 11.45 -2.76
N VAL A 63 -14.27 11.43 -2.83
CA VAL A 63 -15.13 12.50 -2.33
C VAL A 63 -15.94 11.96 -1.16
N THR A 64 -15.66 12.43 0.04
CA THR A 64 -16.34 12.01 1.27
C THR A 64 -17.30 13.10 1.73
N VAL A 65 -18.56 12.74 1.97
CA VAL A 65 -19.58 13.61 2.57
C VAL A 65 -19.86 13.11 3.97
N LEU A 66 -19.68 13.97 4.97
CA LEU A 66 -19.89 13.67 6.39
C LEU A 66 -20.97 14.61 6.94
N ALA A 67 -22.00 14.08 7.59
CA ALA A 67 -22.93 14.88 8.39
C ALA A 67 -22.38 15.07 9.81
N ASN A 68 -22.46 16.29 10.34
CA ASN A 68 -22.04 16.57 11.70
C ASN A 68 -22.97 15.86 12.69
N SER A 69 -22.42 15.09 13.62
CA SER A 69 -23.20 14.40 14.65
C SER A 69 -24.13 15.36 15.40
N PRO A 70 -25.40 14.99 15.68
CA PRO A 70 -26.02 13.68 15.42
C PRO A 70 -26.76 13.57 14.07
N LYS A 71 -26.48 14.47 13.12
CA LYS A 71 -27.23 14.58 11.87
C LYS A 71 -26.92 13.40 10.93
N THR A 72 -27.83 13.16 9.99
CA THR A 72 -27.69 12.10 8.98
C THR A 72 -28.04 12.60 7.58
N ILE A 73 -27.51 11.91 6.57
CA ILE A 73 -27.64 12.17 5.15
C ILE A 73 -28.71 11.24 4.58
N SER A 74 -29.76 11.81 3.99
CA SER A 74 -30.80 11.03 3.28
C SER A 74 -30.68 11.11 1.75
N GLN A 75 -29.95 12.10 1.22
CA GLN A 75 -29.67 12.21 -0.21
C GLN A 75 -28.38 12.98 -0.49
N ILE A 76 -27.67 12.59 -1.53
CA ILE A 76 -26.55 13.35 -2.11
C ILE A 76 -26.79 13.54 -3.61
N ARG A 77 -26.51 14.74 -4.10
CA ARG A 77 -26.26 15.06 -5.50
C ARG A 77 -24.80 15.42 -5.65
N LEU A 78 -24.07 14.68 -6.47
CA LEU A 78 -22.64 14.87 -6.66
C LEU A 78 -22.29 14.87 -8.15
N GLY A 79 -21.48 15.84 -8.56
CA GLY A 79 -20.88 15.90 -9.89
C GLY A 79 -19.42 16.33 -9.81
N VAL A 80 -18.58 15.70 -10.62
CA VAL A 80 -17.15 15.97 -10.74
C VAL A 80 -16.86 16.27 -12.21
N PHE A 81 -16.41 17.49 -12.51
CA PHE A 81 -16.30 17.99 -13.88
C PHE A 81 -14.93 18.63 -14.13
N THR A 82 -14.45 18.59 -15.37
CA THR A 82 -13.39 19.50 -15.84
C THR A 82 -13.93 20.93 -15.96
N ASP A 83 -13.06 21.93 -16.16
CA ASP A 83 -13.48 23.32 -16.40
C ASP A 83 -14.40 23.44 -17.62
N GLY A 84 -14.04 22.76 -18.72
CA GLY A 84 -14.90 22.69 -19.91
C GLY A 84 -16.24 22.00 -19.66
N GLY A 85 -16.25 20.96 -18.81
CA GLY A 85 -17.47 20.27 -18.41
C GLY A 85 -18.42 21.14 -17.58
N LEU A 86 -17.87 21.94 -16.66
CA LEU A 86 -18.64 22.89 -15.84
C LEU A 86 -19.26 23.98 -16.72
N ALA A 87 -18.52 24.53 -17.67
CA ALA A 87 -19.01 25.55 -18.60
C ALA A 87 -20.17 25.05 -19.49
N GLY A 88 -20.21 23.75 -19.77
CA GLY A 88 -21.26 23.10 -20.56
C GLY A 88 -22.57 22.84 -19.82
N LEU A 89 -22.65 23.10 -18.52
CA LEU A 89 -23.88 22.89 -17.74
C LEU A 89 -24.96 23.90 -18.15
N THR A 90 -25.90 23.45 -18.98
CA THR A 90 -27.12 24.19 -19.33
C THR A 90 -28.31 23.71 -18.48
N GLY A 91 -29.21 24.62 -18.08
CA GLY A 91 -30.37 24.32 -17.23
C GLY A 91 -30.05 24.25 -15.73
N THR A 92 -30.91 23.59 -14.93
CA THR A 92 -30.71 23.38 -13.49
C THR A 92 -29.54 22.42 -13.26
N ALA A 93 -28.38 22.95 -12.84
CA ALA A 93 -27.15 22.21 -12.53
C ALA A 93 -27.36 20.87 -11.81
N ILE A 94 -28.33 20.82 -10.89
CA ILE A 94 -28.67 19.64 -10.10
C ILE A 94 -29.09 18.41 -10.92
N ASN A 95 -29.64 18.60 -12.13
CA ASN A 95 -30.08 17.51 -12.98
C ASN A 95 -28.92 16.82 -13.71
N ASN A 96 -27.76 17.48 -13.77
CA ASN A 96 -26.54 16.93 -14.36
C ASN A 96 -25.65 16.24 -13.33
N MET A 97 -26.07 16.21 -12.06
CA MET A 97 -25.36 15.51 -10.98
C MET A 97 -25.97 14.14 -10.72
N ALA A 98 -25.12 13.16 -10.40
CA ALA A 98 -25.57 11.85 -9.96
C ALA A 98 -26.38 11.95 -8.68
N LYS A 99 -27.46 11.15 -8.57
CA LYS A 99 -28.33 11.10 -7.39
C LYS A 99 -28.08 9.85 -6.59
N TYR A 100 -27.96 10.02 -5.28
CA TYR A 100 -27.87 8.92 -4.32
C TYR A 100 -28.88 9.18 -3.22
N ASP A 101 -29.83 8.27 -3.02
CA ASP A 101 -30.81 8.29 -1.93
C ASP A 101 -30.42 7.22 -0.89
N TYR A 102 -30.65 7.49 0.39
CA TYR A 102 -30.30 6.61 1.50
C TYR A 102 -31.51 6.32 2.39
N ASP A 103 -31.79 5.04 2.58
CA ASP A 103 -32.79 4.52 3.51
C ASP A 103 -32.27 3.20 4.11
N PRO A 104 -31.82 3.16 5.39
CA PRO A 104 -31.81 4.29 6.33
C PRO A 104 -30.80 5.39 5.94
N SER A 105 -30.96 6.57 6.54
CA SER A 105 -29.99 7.66 6.38
C SER A 105 -28.62 7.29 6.97
N VAL A 106 -27.55 7.87 6.42
CA VAL A 106 -26.16 7.54 6.79
C VAL A 106 -25.44 8.75 7.37
N ALA A 107 -24.46 8.55 8.26
CA ALA A 107 -23.66 9.66 8.78
C ALA A 107 -22.55 10.09 7.81
N LEU A 108 -21.99 9.14 7.05
CA LEU A 108 -20.85 9.34 6.16
C LEU A 108 -21.05 8.59 4.83
N LYS A 109 -20.50 9.14 3.74
CA LYS A 109 -20.37 8.42 2.48
C LYS A 109 -19.16 8.88 1.67
N THR A 110 -18.37 7.93 1.18
CA THR A 110 -17.30 8.16 0.20
C THR A 110 -17.70 7.69 -1.20
N TYR A 111 -17.34 8.48 -2.20
CA TYR A 111 -17.48 8.21 -3.63
C TYR A 111 -16.11 8.19 -4.30
N THR A 112 -15.94 7.29 -5.27
CA THR A 112 -14.68 7.09 -5.97
C THR A 112 -14.85 7.44 -7.45
N TYR A 113 -13.96 8.28 -7.96
CA TYR A 113 -13.93 8.69 -9.36
C TYR A 113 -12.56 8.34 -9.95
N PRO A 114 -12.48 7.52 -11.00
CA PRO A 114 -11.18 7.15 -11.56
C PRO A 114 -10.53 8.35 -12.23
N ILE A 115 -9.21 8.51 -12.07
CA ILE A 115 -8.42 9.52 -12.77
C ILE A 115 -8.21 9.11 -14.23
N TYR A 116 -8.13 7.81 -14.50
CA TYR A 116 -7.93 7.25 -15.84
C TYR A 116 -9.10 6.35 -16.24
N HIS A 117 -9.42 6.32 -17.53
CA HIS A 117 -10.27 5.29 -18.12
C HIS A 117 -9.56 4.62 -19.30
N THR A 118 -10.05 3.46 -19.70
CA THR A 118 -9.56 2.75 -20.88
C THR A 118 -10.49 3.02 -22.05
N ASP A 119 -9.95 3.44 -23.20
CA ASP A 119 -10.75 3.59 -24.42
C ASP A 119 -11.12 2.21 -25.03
N GLY A 120 -11.91 2.23 -26.12
CA GLY A 120 -12.32 1.00 -26.82
C GLY A 120 -11.15 0.21 -27.43
N ASN A 121 -9.93 0.76 -27.44
CA ASN A 121 -8.72 0.14 -27.98
C ASN A 121 -7.74 -0.32 -26.87
N GLY A 122 -8.06 -0.11 -25.59
CA GLY A 122 -7.17 -0.48 -24.49
C GLY A 122 -6.21 0.62 -24.04
N ASN A 123 -6.28 1.84 -24.59
CA ASN A 123 -5.41 2.94 -24.19
C ASN A 123 -5.92 3.59 -22.90
N PHE A 124 -5.00 3.90 -21.98
CA PHE A 124 -5.31 4.72 -20.80
C PHE A 124 -5.45 6.19 -21.20
N ILE A 125 -6.59 6.79 -20.89
CA ILE A 125 -6.91 8.19 -21.10
C ILE A 125 -7.19 8.84 -19.76
N GLU A 126 -6.55 9.97 -19.50
CA GLU A 126 -6.80 10.78 -18.32
C GLU A 126 -8.16 11.49 -18.42
N ASN A 127 -8.99 11.33 -17.39
CA ASN A 127 -10.30 11.99 -17.28
C ASN A 127 -10.17 13.49 -17.00
N TYR A 128 -9.03 13.91 -16.44
CA TYR A 128 -8.81 15.26 -15.91
C TYR A 128 -7.44 15.81 -16.32
N PRO A 129 -7.17 16.01 -17.62
CA PRO A 129 -5.84 16.32 -18.15
C PRO A 129 -5.23 17.65 -17.66
N ASP A 130 -6.06 18.56 -17.14
CA ASP A 130 -5.58 19.83 -16.57
C ASP A 130 -5.16 19.70 -15.10
N GLY A 131 -5.24 18.49 -14.51
CA GLY A 131 -4.99 18.22 -13.09
C GLY A 131 -5.97 18.93 -12.15
N LYS A 132 -7.11 19.41 -12.66
CA LYS A 132 -8.09 20.20 -11.92
C LYS A 132 -9.50 19.70 -12.15
N ILE A 133 -10.27 19.66 -11.08
CA ILE A 133 -11.68 19.27 -11.12
C ILE A 133 -12.56 20.24 -10.34
N ASN A 134 -13.78 20.40 -10.83
CA ASN A 134 -14.86 21.14 -10.21
C ASN A 134 -15.83 20.14 -9.58
N ILE A 135 -15.97 20.22 -8.26
CA ILE A 135 -16.83 19.33 -7.48
C ILE A 135 -18.07 20.11 -7.07
N LEU A 136 -19.23 19.64 -7.53
CA LEU A 136 -20.53 20.17 -7.15
C LEU A 136 -21.17 19.16 -6.22
N ALA A 137 -21.53 19.59 -5.02
CA ALA A 137 -22.20 18.73 -4.06
C ALA A 137 -23.39 19.43 -3.43
N ARG A 138 -24.50 18.72 -3.32
CA ARG A 138 -25.67 19.10 -2.53
C ARG A 138 -26.13 17.89 -1.73
N ALA A 139 -26.19 18.03 -0.41
CA ALA A 139 -26.62 16.99 0.49
C ALA A 139 -27.97 17.35 1.13
N THR A 140 -28.83 16.37 1.35
CA THR A 140 -30.01 16.49 2.22
C THR A 140 -29.63 15.92 3.59
N ILE A 141 -29.39 16.81 4.55
CA ILE A 141 -28.95 16.48 5.90
C ILE A 141 -30.08 16.85 6.86
N ASP A 142 -30.61 15.87 7.60
CA ASP A 142 -31.80 16.01 8.45
C ASP A 142 -32.97 16.72 7.74
N GLY A 143 -33.25 16.31 6.51
CA GLY A 143 -34.32 16.86 5.67
C GLY A 143 -34.03 18.22 5.04
N SER A 144 -32.92 18.88 5.41
CA SER A 144 -32.51 20.16 4.83
C SER A 144 -31.54 19.96 3.67
N ALA A 145 -31.88 20.49 2.50
CA ALA A 145 -31.05 20.36 1.31
C ALA A 145 -30.08 21.54 1.17
N ILE A 146 -28.78 21.27 1.29
CA ILE A 146 -27.72 22.25 1.48
C ILE A 146 -26.65 22.04 0.41
N TRP A 147 -26.19 23.13 -0.21
CA TRP A 147 -25.05 23.11 -1.12
C TRP A 147 -23.74 23.15 -0.34
N VAL A 148 -22.69 22.53 -0.89
CA VAL A 148 -21.34 22.76 -0.39
C VAL A 148 -20.95 24.22 -0.59
N THR A 149 -20.24 24.80 0.37
CA THR A 149 -19.67 26.14 0.24
C THR A 149 -18.62 26.15 -0.87
N GLY A 150 -18.68 27.16 -1.73
CA GLY A 150 -17.76 27.26 -2.87
C GLY A 150 -18.06 28.45 -3.77
N THR A 151 -17.54 28.40 -4.99
CA THR A 151 -17.78 29.41 -6.02
C THR A 151 -19.15 29.19 -6.64
N GLN A 152 -19.95 30.25 -6.70
CA GLN A 152 -21.24 30.20 -7.38
C GLN A 152 -21.05 30.18 -8.89
N PHE A 153 -21.87 29.40 -9.59
CA PHE A 153 -21.98 29.45 -11.04
C PHE A 153 -23.45 29.50 -11.48
N GLY A 154 -23.67 29.93 -12.73
CA GLY A 154 -25.00 30.04 -13.33
C GLY A 154 -25.84 31.22 -12.80
N THR A 155 -27.01 31.41 -13.39
CA THR A 155 -28.02 32.41 -12.97
C THR A 155 -29.41 31.78 -12.87
N GLY A 156 -30.24 32.26 -11.95
CA GLY A 156 -31.60 31.77 -11.74
C GLY A 156 -31.66 30.29 -11.32
N GLY A 157 -32.54 29.50 -11.96
CA GLY A 157 -32.69 28.06 -11.69
C GLY A 157 -31.44 27.22 -12.02
N GLY A 158 -30.49 27.76 -12.80
CA GLY A 158 -29.23 27.10 -13.12
C GLY A 158 -28.13 27.28 -12.08
N GLN A 159 -28.43 27.90 -10.93
CA GLN A 159 -27.43 28.19 -9.91
C GLN A 159 -27.00 26.95 -9.15
N GLY A 160 -25.69 26.90 -8.87
CA GLY A 160 -25.08 25.92 -7.97
C GLY A 160 -23.80 26.48 -7.39
N TYR A 161 -23.20 25.69 -6.50
CA TYR A 161 -21.89 25.97 -5.93
C TYR A 161 -20.96 24.83 -6.28
N TYR A 162 -19.75 25.17 -6.69
CA TYR A 162 -18.68 24.21 -6.94
C TYR A 162 -17.43 24.60 -6.16
N TYR A 163 -16.60 23.61 -5.94
CA TYR A 163 -15.28 23.78 -5.38
C TYR A 163 -14.24 23.26 -6.38
N VAL A 164 -13.08 23.91 -6.45
CA VAL A 164 -11.98 23.51 -7.35
C VAL A 164 -10.96 22.71 -6.56
N TYR A 165 -10.83 21.42 -6.87
CA TYR A 165 -9.78 20.56 -6.33
C TYR A 165 -8.67 20.40 -7.37
N ASN A 166 -7.42 20.62 -6.97
CA ASN A 166 -6.26 20.28 -7.79
C ASN A 166 -5.87 18.84 -7.42
N ILE A 167 -5.83 17.96 -8.41
CA ILE A 167 -5.35 16.58 -8.23
C ILE A 167 -3.89 16.67 -7.78
N GLN A 168 -3.61 16.04 -6.65
CA GLN A 168 -2.31 16.06 -6.03
C GLN A 168 -1.48 14.90 -6.57
N GLU A 169 -0.20 15.15 -6.83
CA GLU A 169 0.78 14.07 -6.90
C GLU A 169 1.05 13.63 -5.46
N CYS A 170 0.41 12.54 -5.04
CA CYS A 170 0.63 11.95 -3.72
C CYS A 170 2.01 11.33 -3.69
N GLN A 171 3.02 12.15 -3.42
CA GLN A 171 4.35 11.66 -3.10
C GLN A 171 4.23 11.08 -1.70
N LEU A 172 4.32 9.74 -1.60
CA LEU A 172 4.80 9.17 -0.35
C LEU A 172 6.17 9.79 -0.16
N GLU A 173 6.32 10.68 0.83
CA GLU A 173 7.64 10.96 1.35
C GLU A 173 8.20 9.60 1.73
N ASP A 174 9.12 9.07 0.90
CA ASP A 174 9.91 7.88 1.17
C ASP A 174 10.80 8.24 2.36
N THR A 175 10.17 8.35 3.54
CA THR A 175 10.84 8.30 4.84
C THR A 175 11.38 6.90 5.09
N SER A 176 11.17 5.97 4.15
CA SER A 176 11.73 4.64 4.18
C SER A 176 13.25 4.76 4.30
N THR A 177 13.75 4.45 5.49
CA THR A 177 15.19 4.39 5.72
C THR A 177 15.64 3.02 5.23
N CYS A 178 16.55 2.99 4.27
CA CYS A 178 17.09 1.75 3.73
C CYS A 178 18.50 1.52 4.26
N GLU A 179 18.80 0.31 4.70
CA GLU A 179 20.14 -0.09 5.13
C GLU A 179 20.53 -1.47 4.60
N SER A 180 21.84 -1.73 4.60
CA SER A 180 22.41 -3.04 4.28
C SER A 180 21.98 -4.10 5.28
N ALA A 181 21.59 -5.25 4.76
CA ALA A 181 21.21 -6.44 5.49
C ALA A 181 22.06 -7.64 5.08
N TYR A 182 22.30 -8.52 6.05
CA TYR A 182 23.09 -9.74 5.87
C TYR A 182 22.36 -10.93 6.49
N ALA A 183 22.48 -12.09 5.87
CA ALA A 183 22.09 -13.34 6.51
C ALA A 183 23.12 -13.72 7.58
N TYR A 184 22.64 -14.34 8.66
CA TYR A 184 23.46 -14.92 9.70
C TYR A 184 22.85 -16.22 10.22
N TYR A 185 23.69 -17.23 10.34
CA TYR A 185 23.41 -18.56 10.84
C TYR A 185 24.53 -19.01 11.78
N ALA A 186 24.23 -19.02 13.08
CA ALA A 186 25.24 -19.05 14.16
C ALA A 186 26.37 -20.09 14.05
N ASN A 187 26.11 -21.25 13.44
CA ASN A 187 27.09 -22.33 13.32
C ASN A 187 27.79 -22.41 11.95
N TYR A 188 27.38 -21.60 10.98
CA TYR A 188 27.80 -21.70 9.58
C TYR A 188 28.31 -20.38 9.00
N SER A 189 27.97 -19.25 9.64
CA SER A 189 28.42 -17.94 9.21
C SER A 189 29.89 -17.70 9.53
N ILE A 190 30.65 -17.42 8.48
CA ILE A 190 32.05 -17.02 8.58
C ILE A 190 32.18 -15.56 8.11
N PRO A 191 32.80 -14.68 8.92
CA PRO A 191 32.97 -13.27 8.56
C PRO A 191 33.71 -13.08 7.23
N LEU A 192 33.15 -12.28 6.31
CA LEU A 192 33.78 -12.04 5.00
C LEU A 192 35.16 -11.38 5.08
N ASN A 193 35.47 -10.69 6.18
CA ASN A 193 36.78 -10.07 6.41
C ASN A 193 37.87 -11.07 6.82
N ASP A 194 37.52 -12.32 7.15
CA ASP A 194 38.49 -13.38 7.40
C ASP A 194 39.09 -13.90 6.08
N VAL A 195 38.36 -13.77 4.98
CA VAL A 195 38.77 -14.19 3.63
C VAL A 195 39.19 -13.00 2.77
N TYR A 196 38.46 -11.89 2.86
CA TYR A 196 38.70 -10.70 2.04
C TYR A 196 39.11 -9.50 2.92
N THR A 197 40.40 -9.20 2.96
CA THR A 197 40.97 -8.21 3.89
C THR A 197 40.78 -6.75 3.46
N THR A 198 40.45 -6.47 2.19
CA THR A 198 40.36 -5.10 1.64
C THR A 198 39.43 -5.01 0.43
N PRO A 199 38.59 -3.95 0.30
CA PRO A 199 38.18 -2.98 1.33
C PRO A 199 37.32 -3.65 2.43
N LYS A 200 36.77 -2.91 3.41
CA LYS A 200 36.00 -3.48 4.54
C LYS A 200 34.84 -4.36 4.04
N ASN A 201 35.01 -5.67 4.09
CA ASN A 201 34.03 -6.65 3.62
C ASN A 201 33.16 -7.10 4.80
N TRP A 202 32.07 -6.36 5.00
CA TRP A 202 31.07 -6.67 6.03
C TRP A 202 30.05 -7.69 5.52
N GLY A 203 29.44 -8.41 6.45
CA GLY A 203 28.59 -9.56 6.23
C GLY A 203 29.33 -10.89 6.48
N TRP A 204 28.59 -11.95 6.22
CA TRP A 204 29.04 -13.33 6.35
C TRP A 204 28.87 -14.05 5.03
N TYR A 205 29.67 -15.11 4.85
CA TYR A 205 29.32 -16.18 3.94
C TYR A 205 28.96 -17.41 4.76
N GLU A 206 28.18 -18.30 4.16
CA GLU A 206 27.61 -19.48 4.79
C GLU A 206 28.16 -20.72 4.09
N GLU A 207 28.80 -21.62 4.84
CA GLU A 207 29.20 -22.94 4.32
C GLU A 207 28.07 -23.94 4.59
N LEU A 208 27.31 -24.29 3.57
CA LEU A 208 26.13 -25.16 3.70
C LEU A 208 26.40 -26.53 3.09
N ASP A 209 25.75 -27.57 3.61
CA ASP A 209 25.88 -28.96 3.16
C ASP A 209 24.49 -29.58 2.85
N PHE A 210 24.03 -29.39 1.61
CA PHE A 210 22.77 -29.94 1.13
C PHE A 210 22.79 -31.48 0.96
N GLY A 211 23.93 -32.14 1.20
CA GLY A 211 23.98 -33.59 1.39
C GLY A 211 23.42 -34.03 2.75
N SER A 212 23.46 -33.12 3.74
CA SER A 212 22.99 -33.36 5.11
C SER A 212 21.59 -32.78 5.41
N ALA A 213 21.13 -31.81 4.62
CA ALA A 213 19.84 -31.14 4.80
C ALA A 213 19.23 -30.68 3.47
N THR A 214 17.91 -30.55 3.40
CA THR A 214 17.20 -30.09 2.19
C THR A 214 16.96 -28.58 2.16
N SER A 215 17.13 -27.91 3.31
CA SER A 215 16.87 -26.48 3.46
C SER A 215 17.63 -25.90 4.65
N TYR A 216 18.01 -24.63 4.55
CA TYR A 216 18.61 -23.86 5.63
C TYR A 216 17.84 -22.56 5.84
N THR A 217 17.43 -22.29 7.07
CA THR A 217 16.78 -21.02 7.43
C THR A 217 17.72 -20.20 8.30
N MET A 218 17.95 -18.96 7.89
CA MET A 218 18.92 -18.05 8.48
C MET A 218 18.22 -16.74 8.84
N ASP A 219 18.71 -16.10 9.89
CA ASP A 219 18.19 -14.82 10.33
C ASP A 219 18.74 -13.71 9.43
N VAL A 220 17.93 -12.70 9.11
CA VAL A 220 18.35 -11.53 8.33
C VAL A 220 18.46 -10.34 9.28
N TYR A 221 19.64 -9.72 9.33
CA TYR A 221 19.92 -8.57 10.17
C TYR A 221 20.25 -7.33 9.34
N VAL A 222 19.54 -6.24 9.59
CA VAL A 222 19.83 -4.90 9.06
C VAL A 222 20.79 -4.17 9.98
N GLY A 223 21.72 -3.40 9.41
CA GLY A 223 22.63 -2.55 10.20
C GLY A 223 23.71 -3.34 10.96
N ALA A 224 23.86 -4.64 10.68
CA ALA A 224 24.87 -5.52 11.28
C ALA A 224 26.28 -5.34 10.67
N GLY A 225 26.66 -4.10 10.39
CA GLY A 225 27.97 -3.77 9.84
C GLY A 225 29.11 -4.19 10.77
N GLN A 226 30.31 -4.37 10.21
CA GLN A 226 31.50 -4.86 10.94
C GLN A 226 31.36 -6.29 11.48
N ASN A 227 30.46 -7.09 10.92
CA ASN A 227 30.25 -8.50 11.26
C ASN A 227 29.81 -8.66 12.72
N ASP A 228 28.93 -7.76 13.17
CA ASP A 228 28.47 -7.69 14.55
C ASP A 228 26.93 -7.64 14.59
N ILE A 229 26.33 -8.80 14.81
CA ILE A 229 24.86 -8.93 14.92
C ILE A 229 24.28 -8.18 16.12
N THR A 230 25.08 -7.82 17.13
CA THR A 230 24.60 -7.09 18.31
C THR A 230 24.32 -5.61 18.00
N LYS A 231 24.85 -5.11 16.88
CA LYS A 231 24.55 -3.77 16.34
C LYS A 231 23.39 -3.79 15.35
N GLY A 232 23.00 -4.97 14.87
CA GLY A 232 21.95 -5.13 13.88
C GLY A 232 20.57 -5.38 14.47
N THR A 233 19.54 -5.10 13.69
CA THR A 233 18.15 -5.46 14.00
C THR A 233 17.75 -6.67 13.16
N LYS A 234 17.23 -7.72 13.81
CA LYS A 234 16.65 -8.87 13.10
C LYS A 234 15.35 -8.44 12.42
N VAL A 235 15.32 -8.46 11.10
CA VAL A 235 14.18 -7.99 10.27
C VAL A 235 13.42 -9.12 9.60
N GLY A 236 13.85 -10.36 9.77
CA GLY A 236 13.21 -11.51 9.16
C GLY A 236 14.11 -12.72 9.09
N THR A 237 13.76 -13.59 8.15
CA THR A 237 14.52 -14.81 7.84
C THR A 237 14.63 -14.98 6.34
N VAL A 238 15.63 -15.74 5.91
CA VAL A 238 15.74 -16.26 4.55
C VAL A 238 15.87 -17.77 4.63
N THR A 239 15.09 -18.48 3.81
CA THR A 239 15.21 -19.93 3.66
C THR A 239 15.83 -20.23 2.31
N LEU A 240 16.94 -20.96 2.34
CA LEU A 240 17.61 -21.49 1.16
C LEU A 240 17.20 -22.93 0.94
N THR A 241 16.82 -23.27 -0.28
CA THR A 241 16.48 -24.63 -0.72
C THR A 241 17.30 -24.98 -1.96
N LEU A 242 17.60 -26.27 -2.12
CA LEU A 242 18.20 -26.78 -3.34
C LEU A 242 17.10 -27.40 -4.21
N SER A 243 16.86 -26.83 -5.39
CA SER A 243 15.93 -27.40 -6.36
C SER A 243 16.45 -28.72 -6.95
N ASP A 244 15.56 -29.49 -7.59
CA ASP A 244 15.93 -30.73 -8.28
C ASP A 244 16.99 -30.50 -9.38
N SER A 245 17.01 -29.30 -9.97
CA SER A 245 17.98 -28.86 -10.98
C SER A 245 19.28 -28.33 -10.40
N LYS A 246 19.53 -28.54 -9.09
CA LYS A 246 20.74 -28.08 -8.37
C LYS A 246 20.90 -26.55 -8.29
N ILE A 247 19.81 -25.82 -8.49
CA ILE A 247 19.77 -24.36 -8.32
C ILE A 247 19.40 -24.06 -6.88
N VAL A 248 20.19 -23.23 -6.21
CA VAL A 248 19.86 -22.66 -4.90
C VAL A 248 18.78 -21.59 -5.05
N GLU A 249 17.67 -21.78 -4.35
CA GLU A 249 16.53 -20.86 -4.30
C GLU A 249 16.48 -20.18 -2.93
N ALA A 250 16.19 -18.89 -2.90
CA ALA A 250 16.08 -18.11 -1.67
C ALA A 250 14.66 -17.56 -1.49
N SER A 251 14.09 -17.81 -0.32
CA SER A 251 12.78 -17.31 0.08
C SER A 251 12.89 -16.43 1.31
N PHE A 252 12.65 -15.13 1.14
CA PHE A 252 12.67 -14.16 2.23
C PHE A 252 11.31 -14.07 2.92
N ASN A 253 11.33 -14.04 4.25
CA ASN A 253 10.18 -13.77 5.08
C ASN A 253 10.53 -12.64 6.05
N LEU A 254 10.14 -11.40 5.68
CA LEU A 254 10.40 -10.20 6.45
C LEU A 254 9.29 -9.96 7.48
N ILE A 255 9.68 -9.38 8.62
CA ILE A 255 8.75 -8.94 9.67
C ILE A 255 7.93 -7.75 9.14
N SER A 256 6.66 -7.65 9.58
CA SER A 256 5.79 -6.53 9.22
C SER A 256 6.43 -5.18 9.52
N GLY A 257 6.33 -4.24 8.58
CA GLY A 257 6.98 -2.92 8.64
C GLY A 257 8.30 -2.85 7.86
N TYR A 258 8.88 -3.98 7.47
CA TYR A 258 10.07 -4.02 6.61
C TYR A 258 9.71 -4.43 5.17
N SER A 259 10.44 -3.87 4.20
CA SER A 259 10.33 -4.20 2.78
C SER A 259 11.69 -4.48 2.16
N MET A 260 11.71 -5.32 1.12
CA MET A 260 12.93 -5.62 0.36
C MET A 260 13.15 -4.53 -0.70
N GLY A 261 14.27 -3.82 -0.65
CA GLY A 261 14.69 -2.87 -1.69
C GLY A 261 15.45 -3.57 -2.82
N SER A 262 16.56 -4.23 -2.50
CA SER A 262 17.37 -4.99 -3.46
C SER A 262 18.00 -6.21 -2.78
N TYR A 263 18.42 -7.22 -3.55
CA TYR A 263 19.12 -8.38 -3.03
C TYR A 263 20.17 -8.90 -4.00
N GLU A 264 21.20 -9.51 -3.44
CA GLU A 264 22.37 -10.01 -4.12
C GLU A 264 22.79 -11.32 -3.44
N ILE A 265 22.76 -12.43 -4.19
CA ILE A 265 23.05 -13.76 -3.66
C ILE A 265 24.16 -14.40 -4.48
N PHE A 266 25.24 -14.78 -3.80
CA PHE A 266 26.29 -15.66 -4.32
C PHE A 266 26.02 -17.09 -3.91
N SER A 267 26.30 -18.03 -4.81
CA SER A 267 26.32 -19.46 -4.52
C SER A 267 27.34 -20.13 -5.43
N ALA A 268 28.34 -20.79 -4.85
CA ALA A 268 29.31 -21.62 -5.58
C ALA A 268 29.95 -22.66 -4.62
N ASP A 269 30.64 -23.65 -5.17
CA ASP A 269 31.46 -24.62 -4.44
C ASP A 269 32.61 -23.96 -3.65
N GLN A 270 33.19 -22.90 -4.20
CA GLN A 270 34.27 -22.14 -3.59
C GLN A 270 34.02 -20.64 -3.67
N LEU A 271 34.42 -19.93 -2.61
CA LEU A 271 34.50 -18.49 -2.64
C LEU A 271 35.48 -18.02 -3.73
N PRO A 272 35.16 -16.96 -4.48
CA PRO A 272 36.05 -16.42 -5.49
C PRO A 272 37.30 -15.84 -4.82
N ILE A 273 38.46 -15.92 -5.49
CA ILE A 273 39.73 -15.38 -4.98
C ILE A 273 39.63 -13.87 -4.71
N THR A 274 38.88 -13.16 -5.56
CA THR A 274 38.59 -11.74 -5.42
C THR A 274 37.11 -11.58 -5.10
N ARG A 275 36.79 -10.72 -4.11
CA ARG A 275 35.39 -10.43 -3.79
C ARG A 275 34.67 -9.84 -5.01
N PRO A 276 33.54 -10.42 -5.46
CA PRO A 276 32.72 -9.87 -6.52
C PRO A 276 32.17 -8.52 -6.07
N GLY A 277 32.06 -7.57 -7.00
CA GLY A 277 31.31 -6.35 -6.73
C GLY A 277 29.82 -6.68 -6.49
N PRO A 278 29.08 -5.79 -5.82
CA PRO A 278 27.62 -5.82 -5.80
C PRO A 278 27.06 -6.06 -7.22
N GLY A 279 26.14 -7.01 -7.36
CA GLY A 279 25.52 -7.40 -8.64
C GLY A 279 26.34 -8.33 -9.55
N GLN A 280 27.53 -8.78 -9.13
CA GLN A 280 28.40 -9.67 -9.94
C GLN A 280 28.35 -11.15 -9.52
N TYR A 281 27.41 -11.52 -8.66
CA TYR A 281 27.25 -12.89 -8.20
C TYR A 281 26.54 -13.73 -9.27
N THR A 282 27.29 -14.59 -9.95
CA THR A 282 26.71 -15.61 -10.83
C THR A 282 26.35 -16.83 -10.01
N ASN A 283 25.06 -17.16 -9.91
CA ASN A 283 24.63 -18.49 -9.47
C ASN A 283 25.07 -19.48 -10.56
N SER A 284 26.20 -20.16 -10.36
CA SER A 284 26.71 -21.14 -11.32
C SER A 284 25.91 -22.45 -11.31
N GLY A 285 25.00 -22.65 -10.35
CA GLY A 285 24.20 -23.87 -10.23
C GLY A 285 25.01 -25.13 -9.89
N ASP A 286 26.33 -25.02 -9.72
CA ASP A 286 27.19 -26.10 -9.25
C ASP A 286 27.20 -26.05 -7.72
N VAL A 287 26.27 -26.76 -7.10
CA VAL A 287 26.62 -27.41 -5.83
C VAL A 287 27.71 -28.43 -6.15
N ASP A 288 28.74 -28.55 -5.32
CA ASP A 288 29.74 -29.57 -5.56
C ASP A 288 29.09 -30.99 -5.55
N ALA A 289 29.82 -32.00 -6.03
CA ALA A 289 29.31 -33.37 -6.10
C ALA A 289 28.84 -33.92 -4.73
N ASP A 290 29.29 -33.30 -3.63
CA ASP A 290 28.99 -33.69 -2.25
C ASP A 290 27.87 -32.83 -1.63
N GLY A 291 27.32 -31.86 -2.36
CA GLY A 291 26.22 -30.99 -1.93
C GLY A 291 26.63 -29.76 -1.12
N LYS A 292 27.93 -29.44 -1.02
CA LYS A 292 28.44 -28.30 -0.28
C LYS A 292 28.53 -27.05 -1.15
N ILE A 293 28.23 -25.92 -0.54
CA ILE A 293 28.32 -24.60 -1.16
C ILE A 293 28.72 -23.52 -0.17
N SER A 294 29.33 -22.47 -0.71
CA SER A 294 29.48 -21.17 -0.08
C SER A 294 28.39 -20.22 -0.59
N VAL A 295 27.61 -19.65 0.32
CA VAL A 295 26.57 -18.66 -0.01
C VAL A 295 26.90 -17.31 0.60
N ILE A 296 26.79 -16.23 -0.17
CA ILE A 296 26.80 -14.86 0.37
C ILE A 296 25.43 -14.26 0.10
N LEU A 297 24.81 -13.69 1.12
CA LEU A 297 23.56 -12.97 0.96
C LEU A 297 23.72 -11.54 1.46
N HIS A 298 23.48 -10.60 0.55
CA HIS A 298 23.40 -9.19 0.84
C HIS A 298 22.06 -8.65 0.34
N ALA A 299 21.42 -7.81 1.12
CA ALA A 299 20.18 -7.15 0.74
C ALA A 299 20.16 -5.71 1.19
N THR A 300 19.31 -4.90 0.57
CA THR A 300 18.88 -3.60 1.09
C THR A 300 17.46 -3.79 1.61
N ILE A 301 17.24 -3.47 2.88
CA ILE A 301 15.92 -3.54 3.51
C ILE A 301 15.52 -2.13 3.95
N CYS A 302 14.26 -1.77 3.72
CA CYS A 302 13.71 -0.45 4.03
C CYS A 302 12.57 -0.56 5.06
N TRP A 303 12.35 0.48 5.86
CA TRP A 303 11.27 0.60 6.85
C TRP A 303 10.94 2.06 7.14
#